data_AF-J9GIA0-F1
#
_entry.id   AF-J9GIA0-F1
#
_cell.length_a   1.000
_cell.length_b   1.000
_cell.length_c   1.000
_cell.angle_alpha   90.00
_cell.angle_beta   90.00
_cell.angle_gamma   90.00
#
_symmetry.space_group_name_H-M   'P 1'
#
loop_
_entity.id
_entity.type
_entity.pdbx_description
1 polymer ?
#
loop_
_entity_poly.entity_id
_entity_poly.type
_entity_poly.pdbx_seq_one_letter_code
_entity_poly.pdbx_strand_id
1 'polypeptide(L)'
;MDWNGIPILKTIGLFGPNASGKSNILKTIDFCCRLILNSHLNNEGTVFNFQPFKFEGWPDKTSKFLIDFVCEDIEYEYSFELTQTKIISESLYHYPVGRRA
;
A
#
# COMPACT_ATOMS: atom_id res chain seq x y z
N MET A 1 -12.08 -14.08 -15.20
CA MET A 1 -12.23 -13.65 -13.80
C MET A 1 -12.91 -12.33 -13.97
N ASP A 2 -14.09 -12.23 -13.41
CA ASP A 2 -14.98 -11.10 -13.63
C ASP A 2 -15.29 -10.57 -12.23
N TRP A 3 -15.29 -9.26 -12.08
CA TRP A 3 -15.66 -8.59 -10.85
C TRP A 3 -16.84 -7.68 -11.16
N ASN A 4 -17.96 -7.87 -10.47
CA ASN A 4 -19.22 -7.14 -10.75
C ASN A 4 -19.64 -7.16 -12.23
N GLY A 5 -19.46 -8.30 -12.91
CA GLY A 5 -19.78 -8.46 -14.33
C GLY A 5 -18.78 -7.79 -15.28
N ILE A 6 -17.69 -7.23 -14.77
CA ILE A 6 -16.61 -6.60 -15.56
C ILE A 6 -15.45 -7.61 -15.66
N PRO A 7 -15.06 -8.03 -16.87
CA PRO A 7 -13.87 -8.84 -17.06
C PRO A 7 -12.61 -8.11 -16.57
N ILE A 8 -11.81 -8.76 -15.72
CA ILE A 8 -10.57 -8.16 -15.22
C ILE A 8 -9.36 -8.54 -16.07
N LEU A 9 -8.40 -7.61 -16.16
CA LEU A 9 -7.11 -7.85 -16.79
C LEU A 9 -6.21 -8.67 -15.86
N LYS A 10 -5.65 -9.75 -16.39
CA LYS A 10 -4.72 -10.63 -15.65
C LYS A 10 -3.26 -10.16 -15.69
N THR A 11 -2.99 -9.10 -16.44
CA THR A 11 -1.63 -8.62 -16.69
C THR A 11 -1.64 -7.11 -16.81
N ILE A 12 -0.67 -6.48 -16.15
CA ILE A 12 -0.41 -5.04 -16.21
C ILE A 12 0.99 -4.84 -16.75
N GLY A 13 1.14 -3.97 -17.75
CA GLY A 13 2.43 -3.49 -18.23
C GLY A 13 2.74 -2.11 -17.65
N LEU A 14 3.90 -1.95 -17.01
CA LEU A 14 4.38 -0.66 -16.50
C LEU A 14 5.52 -0.14 -17.40
N PHE A 15 5.25 0.93 -18.14
CA PHE A 15 6.21 1.52 -19.08
C PHE A 15 6.64 2.92 -18.65
N GLY A 16 7.89 3.29 -18.96
CA GLY A 16 8.42 4.62 -18.68
C GLY A 16 9.95 4.67 -18.76
N PRO A 17 10.54 5.88 -18.77
CA PRO A 17 11.99 6.07 -18.87
C PRO A 17 12.80 5.43 -17.73
N ASN A 18 14.11 5.31 -17.89
CA ASN A 18 14.97 4.94 -16.77
C ASN A 18 14.81 5.93 -15.61
N ALA A 19 14.93 5.43 -14.37
CA ALA A 19 14.71 6.19 -13.14
C ALA A 19 13.29 6.80 -12.95
N SER A 20 12.30 6.43 -13.76
CA SER A 20 10.92 6.94 -13.64
C SER A 20 10.11 6.37 -12.46
N GLY A 21 10.72 5.57 -11.58
CA GLY A 21 10.05 5.01 -10.39
C GLY A 21 9.31 3.67 -10.58
N LYS A 22 9.35 3.04 -11.77
CA LYS A 22 8.68 1.73 -12.00
C LYS A 22 9.07 0.66 -10.97
N SER A 23 10.36 0.49 -10.71
CA SER A 23 10.84 -0.46 -9.71
C SER A 23 10.47 -0.05 -8.28
N ASN A 24 10.27 1.25 -8.01
CA ASN A 24 9.79 1.70 -6.71
C ASN A 24 8.33 1.27 -6.47
N ILE A 25 7.47 1.26 -7.49
CA ILE A 25 6.09 0.74 -7.37
C ILE A 25 6.11 -0.72 -6.89
N LEU A 26 6.93 -1.56 -7.51
CA LEU A 26 7.06 -2.97 -7.10
C LEU A 26 7.61 -3.12 -5.68
N LYS A 27 8.63 -2.33 -5.33
CA LYS A 27 9.19 -2.31 -3.96
C LYS A 27 8.16 -1.84 -2.93
N THR A 28 7.33 -0.85 -3.26
CA THR A 28 6.26 -0.36 -2.40
C THR A 28 5.21 -1.45 -2.15
N ILE A 29 4.81 -2.19 -3.18
CA ILE A 29 3.87 -3.31 -3.01
C ILE A 29 4.45 -4.37 -2.07
N ASP A 30 5.69 -4.81 -2.31
CA ASP A 30 6.38 -5.78 -1.43
C ASP A 30 6.51 -5.25 0.01
N PHE A 31 6.85 -3.97 0.18
CA PHE A 31 6.91 -3.32 1.48
C PHE A 31 5.56 -3.36 2.20
N CYS A 32 4.48 -2.94 1.54
CA CYS A 32 3.14 -2.95 2.11
C CYS A 32 2.73 -4.36 2.54
N CYS A 33 2.89 -5.35 1.67
CA CYS A 33 2.55 -6.73 1.97
C CYS A 33 3.35 -7.25 3.18
N ARG A 34 4.66 -7.00 3.24
CA ARG A 34 5.49 -7.44 4.38
C ARG A 34 5.13 -6.74 5.67
N LEU A 35 4.88 -5.42 5.62
CA LEU A 35 4.51 -4.64 6.80
C LEU A 35 3.24 -5.20 7.45
N ILE A 36 2.24 -5.56 6.63
CA ILE A 36 0.94 -6.08 7.07
C ILE A 36 1.07 -7.54 7.53
N LEU A 37 1.58 -8.42 6.67
CA LEU A 37 1.60 -9.87 6.91
C LEU A 37 2.57 -10.27 8.03
N ASN A 38 3.68 -9.53 8.18
CA ASN A 38 4.67 -9.76 9.23
C ASN A 38 4.51 -8.77 10.40
N SER A 39 3.37 -8.10 10.52
CA SER A 39 3.11 -7.10 11.57
C SER A 39 3.39 -7.62 12.98
N HIS A 40 3.06 -8.90 13.24
CA HIS A 40 3.32 -9.59 14.51
C HIS A 40 4.81 -9.74 14.88
N LEU A 41 5.74 -9.52 13.94
CA LEU A 41 7.18 -9.51 14.19
C LEU A 41 7.70 -8.10 14.56
N ASN A 42 6.89 -7.06 14.36
CA ASN A 42 7.26 -5.68 14.66
C ASN A 42 7.05 -5.40 16.15
N ASN A 43 8.14 -5.22 16.88
CA ASN A 43 8.16 -4.87 18.29
C ASN A 43 8.42 -3.36 18.48
N GLU A 44 8.34 -2.88 19.73
CA GLU A 44 8.78 -1.53 20.07
C GLU A 44 10.22 -1.29 19.59
N GLY A 45 10.45 -0.14 18.93
CA GLY A 45 11.74 0.21 18.35
C GLY A 45 12.01 -0.37 16.95
N THR A 46 11.05 -1.07 16.35
CA THR A 46 11.17 -1.54 14.96
C THR A 46 11.39 -0.36 14.00
N VAL A 47 12.35 -0.53 13.09
CA VAL A 47 12.59 0.38 11.97
C VAL A 47 12.03 -0.25 10.71
N PHE A 48 11.01 0.38 10.13
CA PHE A 48 10.37 -0.09 8.91
C PHE A 48 11.31 0.05 7.72
N ASN A 49 11.40 -1.02 6.93
CA ASN A 49 12.35 -1.13 5.83
C ASN A 49 11.88 -0.39 4.56
N PHE A 50 11.75 0.94 4.65
CA PHE A 50 11.55 1.81 3.50
C PHE A 50 12.46 3.05 3.59
N GLN A 51 12.79 3.64 2.44
CA GLN A 51 13.58 4.85 2.38
C GLN A 51 12.67 6.08 2.23
N PRO A 52 12.80 7.09 3.11
CA PRO A 52 12.18 8.38 2.89
C PRO A 52 12.66 9.03 1.61
N PHE A 53 11.83 9.91 1.09
CA PHE A 53 12.14 10.65 -0.11
C PHE A 53 13.26 11.66 0.16
N LYS A 54 14.26 11.70 -0.72
CA LYS A 54 15.53 12.40 -0.49
C LYS A 54 15.51 13.90 -0.79
N PHE A 55 14.48 14.40 -1.49
CA PHE A 55 14.42 15.82 -1.83
C PHE A 55 14.15 16.68 -0.59
N GLU A 56 14.66 17.91 -0.58
CA GLU A 56 14.61 18.79 0.59
C GLU A 56 13.18 18.98 1.12
N GLY A 57 13.06 18.91 2.45
CA GLY A 57 11.77 19.02 3.15
C GLY A 57 10.89 17.77 3.11
N TRP A 58 11.40 16.65 2.58
CA TRP A 58 10.71 15.34 2.57
C TRP A 58 11.22 14.27 3.53
N PRO A 59 12.48 14.27 4.03
CA PRO A 59 12.94 13.22 4.95
C PRO A 59 12.08 13.05 6.20
N ASP A 60 11.53 14.16 6.70
CA ASP A 60 10.69 14.19 7.91
C ASP A 60 9.19 14.01 7.60
N LYS A 61 8.81 13.87 6.33
CA LYS A 61 7.42 13.65 5.93
C LYS A 61 7.05 12.19 6.09
N THR A 62 5.80 11.98 6.50
CA THR A 62 5.17 10.66 6.53
C THR A 62 4.95 10.13 5.12
N SER A 63 4.99 8.81 5.00
CA SER A 63 4.58 8.10 3.79
C SER A 63 3.16 7.55 3.98
N LYS A 64 2.32 7.71 2.96
CA LYS A 64 0.92 7.30 2.96
C LYS A 64 0.70 6.23 1.90
N PHE A 65 0.02 5.17 2.28
CA PHE A 65 -0.31 4.05 1.40
C PHE A 65 -1.80 3.79 1.49
N LEU A 66 -2.40 3.48 0.34
CA LEU A 66 -3.80 3.09 0.20
C LEU A 66 -3.82 1.89 -0.75
N ILE A 67 -4.51 0.84 -0.34
CA ILE A 67 -4.60 -0.42 -1.04
C ILE A 67 -6.08 -0.74 -1.20
N ASP A 68 -6.54 -0.68 -2.43
CA ASP A 68 -7.87 -1.14 -2.83
C ASP A 68 -7.77 -2.58 -3.31
N PHE A 69 -8.55 -3.47 -2.71
CA PHE A 69 -8.56 -4.87 -3.10
C PHE A 69 -9.94 -5.49 -2.89
N VAL A 70 -10.19 -6.57 -3.63
CA VAL A 70 -11.41 -7.36 -3.51
C VAL A 70 -11.07 -8.68 -2.83
N CYS A 71 -11.82 -9.00 -1.78
CA CYS A 71 -11.72 -10.27 -1.07
C CYS A 71 -13.13 -10.79 -0.81
N GLU A 72 -13.40 -12.06 -1.15
CA GLU A 72 -14.73 -12.67 -0.97
C GLU A 72 -15.88 -11.81 -1.53
N ASP A 73 -15.69 -11.25 -2.73
CA ASP A 73 -16.62 -10.35 -3.43
C ASP A 73 -16.93 -9.01 -2.73
N ILE A 74 -16.19 -8.67 -1.67
CA ILE A 74 -16.28 -7.38 -0.98
C ILE A 74 -15.06 -6.54 -1.35
N GLU A 75 -15.31 -5.28 -1.70
CA GLU A 75 -14.26 -4.28 -1.90
C GLU A 75 -13.80 -3.73 -0.54
N TYR A 76 -12.48 -3.65 -0.36
CA TYR A 76 -11.81 -3.11 0.81
C TYR A 76 -10.88 -1.98 0.41
N GLU A 77 -10.85 -0.95 1.25
CA GLU A 77 -9.88 0.13 1.21
C GLU A 77 -9.09 0.08 2.52
N TYR A 78 -7.84 -0.33 2.43
CA TYR A 78 -6.92 -0.33 3.57
C TYR A 78 -5.89 0.77 3.39
N SER A 79 -5.74 1.63 4.40
CA SER A 79 -4.80 2.74 4.34
C SER A 79 -4.02 2.91 5.63
N PHE A 80 -2.77 3.35 5.49
CA PHE A 80 -1.92 3.66 6.62
C PHE A 80 -0.91 4.77 6.28
N GLU A 81 -0.57 5.55 7.31
CA GLU A 81 0.42 6.61 7.27
C GLU A 81 1.52 6.27 8.28
N LEU A 82 2.79 6.38 7.87
CA LEU A 82 3.91 6.06 8.76
C LEU A 82 5.14 6.93 8.55
N THR A 83 5.97 6.98 9.58
CA THR A 83 7.40 7.33 9.49
C THR A 83 8.24 6.04 9.47
N GLN A 84 9.56 6.13 9.40
CA GLN A 84 10.44 4.95 9.51
C GLN A 84 10.28 4.17 10.82
N THR A 85 9.69 4.74 11.86
CA THR A 85 9.65 4.12 13.20
C THR A 85 8.26 4.07 13.83
N LYS A 86 7.25 4.64 13.16
CA LYS A 86 5.92 4.78 13.77
C LYS A 86 4.80 4.77 12.73
N ILE A 87 3.74 4.01 13.00
CA ILE A 87 2.44 4.16 12.34
C ILE A 87 1.71 5.36 12.96
N ILE A 88 1.34 6.33 12.13
CA ILE A 88 0.68 7.58 12.50
C ILE A 88 -0.84 7.44 12.44
N SER A 89 -1.35 6.80 11.39
CA SER A 89 -2.76 6.46 11.25
C SER A 89 -2.92 5.16 10.46
N GLU A 90 -4.00 4.46 10.72
CA GLU A 90 -4.37 3.21 10.05
C GLU A 90 -5.89 3.13 9.99
N SER A 91 -6.43 2.71 8.85
CA SER A 91 -7.87 2.49 8.70
C SER A 91 -8.16 1.39 7.68
N LEU A 92 -9.27 0.69 7.91
CA LEU A 92 -9.82 -0.31 7.01
C LEU A 92 -11.30 0.00 6.81
N TYR A 93 -11.70 0.21 5.56
CA TYR A 93 -13.09 0.32 5.15
C TYR A 93 -13.45 -0.83 4.22
N HIS A 94 -14.74 -1.15 4.18
CA HIS A 94 -15.27 -2.17 3.28
C HIS A 94 -16.58 -1.69 2.65
N TYR A 95 -16.87 -2.19 1.45
CA TYR A 95 -17.96 -1.72 0.62
C TYR A 95 -18.82 -2.90 0.14
N PRO A 96 -19.54 -3.59 1.04
CA PRO A 96 -20.24 -4.85 0.71
C PRO A 96 -21.38 -4.68 -0.31
N VAL A 97 -21.91 -3.47 -0.45
CA VAL A 97 -22.96 -3.12 -1.43
C VAL A 97 -22.63 -1.84 -2.19
N GLY A 98 -21.33 -1.59 -2.43
CA GLY A 98 -20.85 -0.35 -3.07
C GLY A 98 -21.03 0.90 -2.21
N ARG A 99 -21.23 0.74 -0.90
CA ARG A 99 -21.31 1.82 0.10
C ARG A 99 -20.42 1.48 1.28
N ARG A 100 -19.72 2.49 1.78
CA ARG A 100 -18.82 2.38 2.93
C ARG A 100 -19.60 1.93 4.17
N ALA A 101 -19.11 0.88 4.80
CA ALA A 101 -19.55 0.37 6.09
C ALA A 101 -18.45 0.50 7.15
#